data_AF-A0A8S1F1S1-F1
#
_entry.id   AF-A0A8S1F1S1-F1
#
_cell.length_a   1.000
_cell.length_b   1.000
_cell.length_c   1.000
_cell.angle_alpha   90.00
_cell.angle_beta   90.00
_cell.angle_gamma   90.00
#
_symmetry.space_group_name_H-M   'P 1'
#
loop_
_entity.id
_entity.type
_entity.pdbx_description
1 polymer ?
#
loop_
_entity_poly.entity_id
_entity_poly.type
_entity_poly.pdbx_seq_one_letter_code
_entity_poly.pdbx_strand_id
1 'polypeptide(L)'
;MQPANDCCCRCGSPCQFVARHRTLGSKLFTTESAEEEDPTCNSKKLRRVMRNNMSTDPTVSKRAIQKAAEEKLFGKFNVICAKGDFSYVAYTETYCQVANDDVTCYAFRPM
;
A
#
# COMPACT_ATOMS: atom_id res chain seq x y z
N MET A 1 -11.01 -19.56 -1.42
CA MET A 1 -9.71 -18.88 -1.35
C MET A 1 -9.97 -17.44 -0.93
N GLN A 2 -9.55 -17.06 0.28
CA GLN A 2 -9.70 -15.67 0.75
C GLN A 2 -8.54 -14.82 0.19
N PRO A 3 -8.78 -13.54 -0.09
CA PRO A 3 -7.74 -12.67 -0.64
C PRO A 3 -6.60 -12.41 0.33
N ALA A 4 -5.40 -12.21 -0.21
CA ALA A 4 -4.20 -11.96 0.59
C ALA A 4 -4.25 -10.60 1.31
N ASN A 5 -4.84 -9.59 0.68
CA ASN A 5 -5.01 -8.24 1.22
C ASN A 5 -6.44 -7.75 0.94
N ASP A 6 -7.22 -7.54 1.99
CA ASP A 6 -8.52 -6.86 1.95
C ASP A 6 -8.40 -5.57 2.75
N CYS A 7 -8.40 -4.44 2.04
CA CYS A 7 -8.14 -3.13 2.61
C CYS A 7 -9.18 -2.11 2.16
N CYS A 8 -9.49 -1.19 3.06
CA CYS A 8 -10.48 -0.15 2.92
C CYS A 8 -9.89 1.19 3.44
N CYS A 9 -9.90 2.20 2.58
CA CYS A 9 -9.33 3.50 2.90
C CYS A 9 -10.31 4.30 3.78
N ARG A 10 -9.83 4.83 4.92
CA ARG A 10 -10.55 5.69 5.90
C ARG A 10 -11.83 5.12 6.56
N CYS A 11 -12.10 3.82 6.47
CA CYS A 11 -13.18 3.19 7.25
C CYS A 11 -12.70 2.71 8.64
N GLY A 12 -13.66 2.32 9.50
CA GLY A 12 -13.40 1.85 10.86
C GLY A 12 -12.55 0.58 10.97
N SER A 13 -12.37 -0.17 9.87
CA SER A 13 -11.55 -1.39 9.77
C SER A 13 -10.67 -1.31 8.50
N PRO A 14 -9.48 -0.67 8.57
CA PRO A 14 -8.75 -0.25 7.38
C PRO A 14 -8.05 -1.36 6.58
N CYS A 15 -7.60 -2.45 7.21
CA CYS A 15 -7.05 -3.62 6.50
C CYS A 15 -7.21 -4.89 7.35
N GLN A 16 -7.73 -5.97 6.76
CA GLN A 16 -7.74 -7.31 7.34
C GLN A 16 -6.78 -8.22 6.56
N PHE A 17 -5.79 -8.76 7.25
CA PHE A 17 -4.82 -9.71 6.70
C PHE A 17 -4.90 -11.04 7.45
N VAL A 18 -4.51 -12.13 6.79
CA VAL A 18 -4.29 -13.42 7.46
C VAL A 18 -2.99 -13.31 8.24
N ALA A 19 -3.06 -12.79 9.47
CA ALA A 19 -1.92 -12.79 10.38
C ALA A 19 -1.49 -14.25 10.62
N ARG A 20 -0.22 -14.58 10.37
CA ARG A 20 0.38 -15.75 11.02
C ARG A 20 0.31 -15.47 12.52
N HIS A 21 -0.61 -16.12 13.21
CA HIS A 21 -0.84 -15.96 14.64
C HIS A 21 0.43 -16.24 15.44
N ARG A 22 1.22 -15.21 15.76
CA ARG A 22 2.22 -15.29 16.84
C ARG A 22 1.48 -14.99 18.13
N THR A 23 1.55 -15.96 19.03
CA THR A 23 0.84 -16.03 20.30
C THR A 23 0.99 -14.78 21.16
N LEU A 24 -0.13 -14.43 21.81
CA LEU A 24 -0.40 -13.36 22.77
C LEU A 24 0.65 -13.30 23.91
N GLY A 25 1.57 -12.34 23.91
CA GLY A 25 2.56 -12.26 25.01
C GLY A 25 3.53 -11.08 25.14
N SER A 26 3.56 -10.09 24.25
CA SER A 26 4.55 -9.00 24.36
C SER A 26 3.99 -7.62 24.01
N LYS A 27 3.00 -7.17 24.78
CA LYS A 27 2.79 -5.74 25.03
C LYS A 27 3.50 -5.43 26.33
N LEU A 28 4.75 -4.96 26.30
CA LEU A 28 5.42 -4.18 27.37
C LEU A 28 6.93 -4.08 27.03
N PHE A 29 7.36 -2.90 26.59
CA PHE A 29 8.74 -2.42 26.41
C PHE A 29 9.60 -3.04 25.29
N THR A 30 9.86 -2.25 24.23
CA THR A 30 11.20 -2.06 23.64
C THR A 30 11.18 -0.95 22.59
N THR A 31 12.17 -0.08 22.69
CA THR A 31 12.60 0.99 21.79
C THR A 31 13.08 0.45 20.43
N GLU A 32 12.82 1.24 19.38
CA GLU A 32 13.48 1.32 18.06
C GLU A 32 13.78 0.02 17.28
N SER A 33 13.22 -0.07 16.06
CA SER A 33 13.64 -0.95 14.95
C SER A 33 13.04 -2.36 14.88
N ALA A 34 11.72 -2.47 14.99
CA ALA A 34 11.01 -3.48 14.20
C ALA A 34 10.55 -2.78 12.92
N GLU A 35 10.89 -3.33 11.74
CA GLU A 35 10.08 -3.09 10.56
C GLU A 35 8.68 -3.62 10.90
N GLU A 36 7.84 -2.76 11.49
CA GLU A 36 6.42 -3.01 11.55
C GLU A 36 6.03 -3.36 10.12
N GLU A 37 5.59 -4.60 9.90
CA GLU A 37 5.06 -5.03 8.61
C GLU A 37 3.87 -4.13 8.33
N ASP A 38 4.15 -2.98 7.69
CA ASP A 38 3.20 -1.95 7.37
C ASP A 38 2.14 -2.64 6.53
N PRO A 39 0.92 -2.87 7.06
CA PRO A 39 -0.07 -3.71 6.41
C PRO A 39 -0.48 -3.12 5.06
N THR A 40 -0.17 -1.85 4.84
CA THR A 40 -0.47 -1.11 3.63
C THR A 40 0.69 -1.13 2.62
N CYS A 41 1.91 -1.50 3.02
CA CYS A 41 3.08 -1.40 2.16
C CYS A 41 4.22 -2.36 2.53
N ASN A 42 4.53 -3.28 1.62
CA ASN A 42 5.63 -4.23 1.79
C ASN A 42 6.93 -3.85 1.05
N SER A 43 6.93 -2.74 0.30
CA SER A 43 8.09 -2.27 -0.47
C SER A 43 8.43 -0.81 -0.20
N LYS A 44 9.52 -0.57 0.55
CA LYS A 44 10.05 0.78 0.82
C LYS A 44 10.42 1.54 -0.46
N LYS A 45 10.92 0.82 -1.48
CA LYS A 45 11.25 1.42 -2.79
C LYS A 45 9.98 1.93 -3.48
N LEU A 46 8.95 1.10 -3.57
CA LEU A 46 7.66 1.48 -4.16
C LEU A 46 7.04 2.66 -3.39
N ARG A 47 7.08 2.64 -2.05
CA ARG A 47 6.61 3.74 -1.20
C ARG A 47 7.24 5.09 -1.55
N ARG A 48 8.57 5.10 -1.71
CA ARG A 48 9.32 6.32 -2.07
C ARG A 48 8.95 6.80 -3.47
N VAL A 49 8.78 5.89 -4.43
CA VAL A 49 8.33 6.24 -5.78
C VAL A 49 6.95 6.86 -5.76
N MET A 50 6.00 6.25 -5.04
CA MET A 50 4.63 6.77 -4.92
C MET A 50 4.62 8.16 -4.31
N ARG A 51 5.25 8.33 -3.13
CA ARG A 51 5.26 9.63 -2.42
C ARG A 51 5.87 10.76 -3.26
N ASN A 52 6.91 10.47 -4.02
CA ASN A 52 7.59 11.49 -4.84
C ASN A 52 6.82 11.84 -6.13
N ASN A 53 5.84 11.04 -6.55
CA ASN A 53 5.10 11.22 -7.80
C ASN A 53 3.59 11.43 -7.58
N MET A 54 3.17 11.67 -6.34
CA MET A 54 1.78 12.03 -6.03
C MET A 54 1.55 13.53 -6.28
N SER A 55 0.36 13.84 -6.78
CA SER A 55 -0.15 15.19 -7.00
C SER A 55 -1.56 15.29 -6.40
N THR A 56 -2.16 16.48 -6.45
CA THR A 56 -3.53 16.72 -5.95
C THR A 56 -4.60 16.15 -6.87
N ASP A 57 -4.25 15.73 -8.10
CA ASP A 57 -5.15 15.04 -9.03
C ASP A 57 -4.83 13.53 -9.08
N PRO A 58 -5.80 12.64 -8.75
CA PRO A 58 -5.61 11.19 -8.85
C PRO A 58 -5.32 10.72 -10.30
N THR A 59 -5.84 11.43 -11.30
CA THR A 59 -5.64 11.09 -12.72
C THR A 59 -4.20 11.31 -13.16
N VAL A 60 -3.57 12.39 -12.67
CA VAL A 60 -2.15 12.67 -12.91
C VAL A 60 -1.29 11.74 -12.07
N SER A 61 -1.63 11.58 -10.79
CA SER A 61 -0.89 10.75 -9.84
C SER A 61 -0.75 9.30 -10.32
N LYS A 62 -1.84 8.66 -10.76
CA LYS A 62 -1.79 7.25 -11.21
C LYS A 62 -0.82 7.04 -12.38
N ARG A 63 -0.84 7.95 -13.36
CA ARG A 63 0.04 7.88 -14.55
C ARG A 63 1.50 8.13 -14.18
N ALA A 64 1.75 9.13 -13.33
CA ALA A 64 3.10 9.47 -12.88
C ALA A 64 3.73 8.35 -12.05
N ILE A 65 2.98 7.79 -11.10
CA ILE A 65 3.43 6.68 -10.25
C ILE A 65 3.69 5.43 -11.10
N GLN A 66 2.79 5.08 -12.01
CA GLN A 66 2.95 3.90 -12.87
C GLN A 66 4.25 3.99 -13.67
N LYS A 67 4.46 5.11 -14.39
CA LYS A 67 5.67 5.31 -15.19
C LYS A 67 6.93 5.26 -14.33
N ALA A 68 6.94 5.97 -13.20
CA ALA A 68 8.10 6.01 -12.32
C ALA A 68 8.38 4.66 -11.63
N ALA A 69 7.34 3.86 -11.36
CA ALA A 69 7.49 2.52 -10.79
C ALA A 69 8.07 1.56 -11.84
N GLU A 70 7.56 1.58 -13.06
CA GLU A 70 8.05 0.77 -14.17
C GLU A 70 9.53 1.06 -14.48
N GLU A 71 9.91 2.33 -14.51
CA GLU A 71 11.30 2.78 -14.75
C GLU A 71 12.26 2.37 -13.62
N LYS A 72 11.83 2.42 -12.34
CA LYS A 72 12.71 2.20 -11.18
C LYS A 72 12.75 0.77 -10.66
N LEU A 73 11.67 0.02 -10.85
CA LEU A 73 11.51 -1.34 -10.32
C LEU A 73 11.56 -2.40 -11.42
N PHE A 74 11.69 -1.99 -12.69
CA PHE A 74 11.80 -2.87 -13.86
C PHE A 74 10.70 -3.94 -13.91
N GLY A 75 9.44 -3.51 -13.78
CA GLY A 75 8.28 -4.39 -13.84
C GLY A 75 6.99 -3.62 -14.04
N LYS A 76 5.93 -4.28 -14.50
CA LYS A 76 4.62 -3.63 -14.71
C LYS A 76 3.90 -3.43 -13.39
N PHE A 77 3.38 -2.23 -13.14
CA PHE A 77 2.62 -1.92 -11.94
C PHE A 77 1.23 -1.39 -12.29
N ASN A 78 0.23 -1.85 -11.55
CA ASN A 78 -1.10 -1.26 -11.55
C ASN A 78 -1.18 -0.21 -10.46
N VAL A 79 -1.77 0.95 -10.76
CA VAL A 79 -1.94 2.04 -9.81
C VAL A 79 -3.38 2.54 -9.83
N ILE A 80 -4.00 2.55 -8.66
CA ILE A 80 -5.36 3.04 -8.43
C ILE A 80 -5.23 4.25 -7.51
N CYS A 81 -5.75 5.40 -7.93
CA CYS A 81 -5.79 6.60 -7.10
C CYS A 81 -7.22 7.14 -7.04
N ALA A 82 -7.66 7.56 -5.86
CA ALA A 82 -8.98 8.14 -5.66
C ALA A 82 -8.92 9.32 -4.68
N LYS A 83 -9.87 10.25 -4.84
CA LYS A 83 -10.21 11.25 -3.84
C LYS A 83 -11.37 10.71 -3.02
N GLY A 84 -11.10 10.30 -1.79
CA GLY A 84 -12.07 9.61 -0.92
C GLY A 84 -11.81 8.11 -0.78
N ASP A 85 -12.84 7.39 -0.35
CA ASP A 85 -12.72 6.03 0.14
C ASP A 85 -13.02 5.01 -0.95
N PHE A 86 -12.20 3.97 -1.02
CA PHE A 86 -12.43 2.82 -1.87
C PHE A 86 -11.94 1.56 -1.17
N SER A 87 -12.71 0.48 -1.34
CA SER A 87 -12.34 -0.86 -0.90
C SER A 87 -11.82 -1.65 -2.08
N TYR A 88 -10.75 -2.42 -1.87
CA TYR A 88 -10.16 -3.22 -2.92
C TYR A 88 -9.67 -4.56 -2.39
N VAL A 89 -9.68 -5.53 -3.29
CA VAL A 89 -9.18 -6.87 -3.05
C VAL A 89 -8.20 -7.19 -4.17
N ALA A 90 -6.94 -7.45 -3.82
CA ALA A 90 -5.89 -7.71 -4.79
C ALA A 90 -5.03 -8.91 -4.39
N TYR A 91 -4.75 -9.77 -5.37
CA TYR A 91 -3.77 -10.85 -5.23
C TYR A 91 -2.43 -10.39 -5.80
N THR A 92 -1.50 -10.02 -4.92
CA THR A 92 -0.21 -9.41 -5.27
C THR A 92 0.85 -9.75 -4.24
N GLU A 93 2.09 -9.94 -4.70
CA GLU A 93 3.26 -10.12 -3.83
C GLU A 93 3.92 -8.79 -3.46
N THR A 94 3.70 -7.73 -4.24
CA THR A 94 4.34 -6.42 -4.02
C THR A 94 3.30 -5.33 -4.13
N TYR A 95 3.09 -4.61 -3.04
CA TYR A 95 2.08 -3.57 -2.97
C TYR A 95 2.47 -2.45 -2.01
N CYS A 96 1.88 -1.29 -2.23
CA CYS A 96 2.01 -0.15 -1.35
C CYS A 96 0.82 0.79 -1.50
N GLN A 97 0.30 1.26 -0.38
CA GLN A 97 -0.67 2.34 -0.30
C GLN A 97 0.02 3.58 0.24
N VAL A 98 -0.21 4.72 -0.40
CA VAL A 98 0.25 6.02 0.09
C VAL A 98 -0.92 7.00 -0.02
N ALA A 99 -1.21 7.68 1.08
CA ALA A 99 -2.15 8.77 1.11
C ALA A 99 -1.41 10.10 1.24
N ASN A 100 -1.90 11.10 0.52
CA ASN A 100 -1.65 12.51 0.78
C ASN A 100 -2.98 13.15 1.26
N ASP A 101 -2.98 14.45 1.59
CA ASP A 101 -4.14 15.13 2.21
C ASP A 101 -5.51 14.77 1.57
N ASP A 102 -5.59 14.82 0.24
CA ASP A 102 -6.84 14.58 -0.52
C ASP A 102 -6.87 13.32 -1.39
N VAL A 103 -5.72 12.70 -1.66
CA VAL A 103 -5.61 11.61 -2.64
C VAL A 103 -4.97 10.40 -2.00
N THR A 104 -5.64 9.25 -2.10
CA THR A 104 -5.08 7.95 -1.72
C THR A 104 -4.75 7.16 -2.97
N CYS A 105 -3.52 6.70 -3.08
CA CYS A 105 -3.05 5.85 -4.17
C CYS A 105 -2.64 4.48 -3.64
N TYR A 106 -3.00 3.43 -4.37
CA TYR A 106 -2.59 2.06 -4.17
C TYR A 106 -1.86 1.57 -5.42
N ALA A 107 -0.63 1.08 -5.27
CA ALA A 107 0.16 0.51 -6.35
C ALA A 107 0.51 -0.94 -6.03
N PHE A 108 0.39 -1.82 -7.02
CA PHE A 108 0.70 -3.23 -6.87
C PHE A 108 1.18 -3.87 -8.18
N ARG A 109 2.00 -4.92 -8.04
CA ARG A 109 2.44 -5.74 -9.17
C ARG A 109 1.44 -6.88 -9.38
N PRO A 110 0.81 -7.03 -10.56
CA PRO A 110 0.04 -8.23 -10.84
C PRO A 110 0.97 -9.45 -10.82
N MET A 111 0.53 -10.54 -10.18
CA MET A 111 1.20 -11.84 -10.26
C MET A 111 1.02 -12.47 -11.64
#